data_AF-A0A7C5XF50-F1
#
_entry.id   AF-A0A7C5XF50-F1
#
_cell.length_a   1.000
_cell.length_b   1.000
_cell.length_c   1.000
_cell.angle_alpha   90.00
_cell.angle_beta   90.00
_cell.angle_gamma   90.00
#
_symmetry.space_group_name_H-M   'P 1'
#
loop_
_entity.id
_entity.type
_entity.pdbx_description
1 polymer ?
#
loop_
_entity_poly.entity_id
_entity_poly.type
_entity_poly.pdbx_seq_one_letter_code
_entity_poly.pdbx_strand_id
1 'polypeptide(L)' 'MVSKSDLKLIEVYQLIDETRYRICVKGTNIVVNVSAPNEDQALEKALSILVQAGLDDETLEKVRKLVGNNAQC' A
#
# COMPACT_ATOMS: atom_id res chain seq x y z
N MET A 1 -11.32 -9.36 -0.66
CA MET A 1 -9.89 -9.50 -0.93
C MET A 1 -9.32 -8.10 -0.94
N VAL A 2 -8.18 -7.86 -0.28
CA VAL A 2 -7.50 -6.56 -0.35
C VAL A 2 -7.40 -6.16 -1.82
N SER A 3 -7.74 -4.92 -2.12
CA SER A 3 -7.94 -4.47 -3.49
C SER A 3 -7.34 -3.08 -3.72
N LYS A 4 -7.29 -2.63 -4.98
CA LYS A 4 -6.81 -1.28 -5.31
C LYS A 4 -7.60 -0.18 -4.59
N SER A 5 -8.87 -0.41 -4.23
CA SER A 5 -9.68 0.59 -3.51
C SER A 5 -9.24 0.78 -2.05
N ASP A 6 -8.53 -0.20 -1.48
CA ASP A 6 -7.89 -0.12 -0.16
C ASP A 6 -6.55 0.63 -0.22
N LEU A 7 -6.05 0.94 -1.41
CA LEU A 7 -4.76 1.59 -1.60
C LEU A 7 -4.92 3.09 -1.83
N LYS A 8 -3.94 3.87 -1.39
CA LYS A 8 -3.83 5.30 -1.62
C LYS A 8 -2.39 5.64 -1.97
N LEU A 9 -2.15 6.20 -3.16
CA LEU A 9 -0.86 6.78 -3.48
C LEU A 9 -0.62 8.02 -2.60
N ILE A 10 0.49 8.04 -1.88
CA ILE A 10 0.89 9.19 -1.05
C ILE A 10 1.87 10.07 -1.81
N GLU A 11 2.85 9.47 -2.47
CA GLU A 11 4.00 10.18 -3.01
C GLU A 11 4.59 9.46 -4.21
N VAL A 12 5.06 10.24 -5.18
CA VAL A 12 5.92 9.79 -6.29
C VAL A 12 7.23 10.54 -6.21
N TYR A 13 8.34 9.82 -6.26
CA TYR A 13 9.68 10.39 -6.16
C TYR A 13 10.66 9.66 -7.07
N GLN A 14 11.78 10.31 -7.38
CA GLN A 14 12.88 9.73 -8.16
C GLN A 14 14.00 9.29 -7.22
N LEU A 15 14.53 8.09 -7.43
CA LEU A 15 15.69 7.57 -6.70
C LEU A 15 16.59 6.80 -7.65
N ILE A 16 17.78 7.35 -7.96
CA ILE A 16 18.79 6.72 -8.82
C ILE A 16 18.16 6.23 -10.14
N ASP A 17 17.65 7.17 -10.93
CA ASP A 17 16.98 6.92 -12.22
C ASP A 17 15.73 6.01 -12.18
N GLU A 18 15.22 5.67 -10.98
CA GLU A 18 13.98 4.94 -10.81
C GLU A 18 12.85 5.84 -10.28
N THR A 19 11.70 5.78 -10.96
CA THR A 19 10.44 6.31 -10.42
C THR A 19 9.91 5.37 -9.33
N ARG A 20 9.74 5.91 -8.13
CA ARG A 20 9.23 5.18 -6.96
C ARG A 20 7.93 5.78 -6.45
N TYR A 21 7.06 4.91 -5.97
CA TYR A 21 5.73 5.21 -5.48
C TYR A 21 5.63 4.76 -4.04
N ARG A 22 5.16 5.64 -3.16
CA ARG A 22 4.78 5.29 -1.78
C ARG A 22 3.28 5.09 -1.73
N ILE A 23 2.85 3.86 -1.55
CA ILE A 23 1.45 3.48 -1.55
C ILE A 23 1.07 3.07 -0.13
N CYS A 24 0.04 3.70 0.40
CA CYS A 24 -0.51 3.37 1.70
C CYS A 24 -1.70 2.44 1.60
N VAL A 25 -1.91 1.65 2.64
CA VAL A 25 -3.16 0.91 2.85
C VAL A 25 -4.08 1.72 3.76
N LYS A 26 -5.28 2.06 3.27
CA LYS A 26 -6.28 2.87 3.96
C LYS A 26 -6.75 2.22 5.27
N GLY A 27 -6.93 3.05 6.29
CA GLY A 27 -7.23 2.66 7.67
C GLY A 27 -6.04 2.05 8.43
N THR A 28 -4.80 2.23 7.95
CA THR A 28 -3.61 1.64 8.56
C THR A 28 -2.39 2.57 8.46
N ASN A 29 -1.28 2.14 9.05
CA ASN A 29 0.03 2.78 8.90
C ASN A 29 0.96 2.01 7.95
N ILE A 30 0.42 1.06 7.19
CA ILE A 30 1.20 0.24 6.26
C ILE A 30 1.47 1.06 5.00
N VAL A 31 2.76 1.24 4.70
CA VAL A 31 3.23 1.89 3.47
C VAL A 31 4.13 0.92 2.72
N VAL A 32 3.84 0.72 1.44
CA VAL A 32 4.63 -0.07 0.51
C VAL A 32 5.31 0.86 -0.48
N ASN A 33 6.64 0.77 -0.55
CA ASN A 33 7.43 1.54 -1.50
C ASN A 33 7.80 0.65 -2.68
N VAL A 34 7.35 1.01 -3.88
CA VAL A 34 7.60 0.23 -5.09
C VAL A 34 8.20 1.09 -6.19
N SER A 35 9.13 0.51 -6.95
CA SER A 35 9.57 1.06 -8.23
C SER A 35 8.67 0.52 -9.34
N ALA A 36 8.19 1.42 -10.21
CA ALA A 36 7.27 1.12 -11.30
C ALA A 36 7.34 2.22 -12.39
N PRO A 37 6.94 1.92 -13.65
CA PRO A 37 6.95 2.92 -14.71
C PRO A 37 5.73 3.86 -14.71
N ASN A 38 4.65 3.49 -14.01
CA ASN A 38 3.43 4.29 -13.86
C ASN A 38 2.66 3.89 -12.59
N GLU A 39 1.64 4.67 -12.24
CA GLU A 39 0.83 4.48 -11.04
C GLU A 39 0.07 3.14 -11.03
N ASP A 40 -0.55 2.76 -12.15
CA ASP A 40 -1.33 1.52 -12.23
C ASP A 40 -0.48 0.28 -11.92
N GLN A 41 0.72 0.21 -12.51
CA GLN A 41 1.68 -0.86 -12.24
C GLN A 41 2.23 -0.79 -10.81
N ALA A 42 2.37 0.41 -10.24
CA ALA A 42 2.76 0.57 -8.85
C ALA A 42 1.69 -0.03 -7.90
N LEU A 43 0.41 0.27 -8.14
CA LEU A 43 -0.71 -0.26 -7.36
C LEU A 43 -0.81 -1.79 -7.45
N GLU A 44 -0.61 -2.36 -8.64
CA GLU A 44 -0.61 -3.82 -8.84
C GLU A 44 0.55 -4.50 -8.10
N LYS A 45 1.74 -3.91 -8.19
CA LYS A 45 2.93 -4.42 -7.49
C LYS A 45 2.77 -4.32 -5.99
N ALA A 46 2.24 -3.21 -5.48
CA ALA A 46 1.93 -3.06 -4.05
C ALA A 46 0.93 -4.11 -3.59
N LEU A 47 -0.14 -4.34 -4.36
CA LEU A 47 -1.15 -5.34 -4.04
C LEU A 47 -0.55 -6.76 -3.98
N SER A 48 0.28 -7.10 -4.96
CA SER A 48 0.97 -8.39 -4.98
C SER A 48 1.86 -8.60 -3.75
N ILE A 49 2.62 -7.58 -3.35
CA ILE A 49 3.46 -7.62 -2.14
C ILE A 49 2.60 -7.82 -0.89
N LEU A 50 1.49 -7.09 -0.76
CA LEU A 50 0.59 -7.19 0.40
C LEU A 50 -0.02 -8.59 0.52
N VAL A 51 -0.47 -9.17 -0.60
CA VAL A 51 -1.00 -10.54 -0.64
C VAL A 51 0.08 -11.56 -0.27
N GLN A 52 1.30 -11.41 -0.82
CA GLN A 52 2.44 -12.28 -0.48
C GLN A 52 2.87 -12.17 0.98
N ALA A 53 2.69 -10.99 1.60
CA ALA A 53 2.93 -10.77 3.02
C ALA A 53 1.81 -11.32 3.93
N GLY A 54 0.75 -11.91 3.35
CA GLY A 54 -0.37 -12.47 4.10
C GLY A 54 -1.39 -11.43 4.55
N LEU A 55 -1.40 -10.24 3.95
CA LEU A 55 -2.44 -9.24 4.22
C LEU A 55 -3.70 -9.60 3.42
N ASP A 56 -4.52 -10.47 3.99
CA ASP A 56 -5.87 -10.76 3.55
C ASP A 56 -6.91 -9.83 4.22
N ASP A 57 -8.18 -9.99 3.88
CA ASP A 57 -9.28 -9.15 4.41
C ASP A 57 -9.36 -9.21 5.92
N GLU A 58 -9.25 -10.42 6.49
CA GLU A 58 -9.37 -10.63 7.92
C GLU A 58 -8.22 -9.95 8.67
N THR A 59 -7.01 -10.10 8.16
CA THR A 59 -5.80 -9.50 8.73
C THR A 59 -5.82 -7.98 8.57
N LEU A 60 -6.26 -7.46 7.43
CA LEU A 60 -6.41 -6.02 7.21
C LEU A 60 -7.40 -5.41 8.22
N GLU A 61 -8.56 -6.03 8.42
CA GLU A 61 -9.53 -5.56 9.42
C GLU A 61 -9.00 -5.62 10.86
N LYS A 62 -8.20 -6.65 11.19
CA LYS A 62 -7.51 -6.70 12.49
C LYS A 62 -6.53 -5.54 12.65
N VAL A 63 -5.72 -5.26 11.62
CA VAL A 63 -4.78 -4.12 11.64
C VAL A 63 -5.55 -2.80 11.79
N ARG A 64 -6.61 -2.58 11.03
CA ARG A 64 -7.46 -1.38 11.14
C ARG A 64 -7.98 -1.17 12.56
N LYS A 65 -8.46 -2.23 13.22
CA LYS A 65 -8.91 -2.17 14.61
C LYS A 65 -7.78 -1.86 15.60
N LEU A 66 -6.60 -2.42 15.39
CA LEU A 66 -5.43 -2.18 16.24
C LEU A 66 -4.92 -0.74 16.12
N VAL A 67 -4.89 -0.20 14.90
CA VAL A 67 -4.42 1.16 14.64
C VAL A 67 -5.47 2.20 15.07
N GLY A 68 -6.75 1.94 14.80
CA GLY A 68 -7.86 2.81 15.19
C GLY A 68 -7.69 4.24 14.67
N ASN A 69 -7.89 5.23 15.54
CA ASN A 69 -7.79 6.66 15.20
C ASN A 69 -6.35 7.13 14.92
N ASN A 70 -5.34 6.28 15.12
CA ASN A 70 -3.93 6.61 14.85
C ASN A 70 -3.51 6.27 13.41
N ALA A 71 -4.46 5.94 12.55
CA ALA A 71 -4.20 5.59 11.17
C ALA A 71 -3.77 6.85 10.39
N GLN A 72 -2.62 6.77 9.74
CA GLN A 72 -2.06 7.84 8.92
C GLN A 72 -2.62 7.82 7.49
N CYS A 73 -3.33 6.75 7.16
CA CYS A 73 -4.12 6.51 5.98
C CYS A 73 -5.38 5.74 6.41
#